data_AF-L8TN68-F1
#
_entry.id   AF-L8TN68-F1
#
_cell.length_a   1.000
_cell.length_b   1.000
_cell.length_c   1.000
_cell.angle_alpha   90.00
_cell.angle_beta   90.00
_cell.angle_gamma   90.00
#
_symmetry.space_group_name_H-M   'P 1'
#
loop_
_entity.id
_entity.type
_entity.pdbx_description
1 polymer ?
#
loop_
_entity_poly.entity_id
_entity_poly.type
_entity_poly.pdbx_seq_one_letter_code
_entity_poly.pdbx_strand_id
1 'polypeptide(L)'
;MPWVVDLTGRQDWVQEALAELRAGTVDLELGDAVGTGPAGIIFAASDSPDLRAALAAAGYSGSRVMVIGPRDGRLKPWPVLEAGAAECVAWLGQVAAAMAWLQRAEEVESVLDSVEVRDQFSGQSPALRAALRDLVVAARFGRAPS
;
A
#
# COMPACT_ATOMS: atom_id res chain seq x y z
N MET A 1 2.36 11.53 -2.06
CA MET A 1 2.34 10.88 -3.38
C MET A 1 2.61 9.40 -3.18
N PRO A 2 1.91 8.51 -3.88
CA PRO A 2 2.15 7.09 -3.76
C PRO A 2 3.50 6.72 -4.37
N TRP A 3 4.13 5.72 -3.78
CA TRP A 3 5.47 5.29 -4.19
C TRP A 3 5.48 3.82 -4.59
N VAL A 4 6.47 3.44 -5.39
CA VAL A 4 6.65 2.07 -5.87
C VAL A 4 8.10 1.67 -5.74
N VAL A 5 8.35 0.49 -5.16
CA VAL A 5 9.67 -0.12 -4.99
C VAL A 5 9.70 -1.49 -5.65
N ASP A 6 10.78 -1.78 -6.38
CA ASP A 6 11.05 -3.11 -6.95
C ASP A 6 12.17 -3.82 -6.18
N LEU A 7 11.80 -4.86 -5.42
CA LEU A 7 12.74 -5.74 -4.70
C LEU A 7 13.01 -7.05 -5.44
N THR A 8 12.54 -7.20 -6.68
CA THR A 8 12.67 -8.45 -7.45
C THR A 8 14.00 -8.59 -8.17
N GLY A 9 14.80 -7.52 -8.19
CA GLY A 9 16.01 -7.43 -9.01
C GLY A 9 15.71 -7.16 -10.48
N ARG A 10 14.66 -6.38 -10.79
CA ARG A 10 14.26 -5.98 -12.16
C ARG A 10 13.84 -7.14 -13.05
N GLN A 11 12.97 -8.01 -12.55
CA GLN A 11 12.39 -9.06 -13.38
C GLN A 11 11.50 -8.47 -14.47
N ASP A 12 11.45 -9.12 -15.65
CA ASP A 12 10.72 -8.61 -16.82
C ASP A 12 9.24 -8.32 -16.54
N TRP A 13 8.59 -9.20 -15.77
CA TRP A 13 7.17 -9.02 -15.40
C TRP A 13 6.94 -7.78 -14.51
N VAL A 14 7.93 -7.37 -13.73
CA VAL A 14 7.84 -6.13 -12.94
C VAL A 14 7.99 -4.92 -13.85
N GLN A 15 8.87 -4.96 -14.84
CA GLN A 15 8.99 -3.87 -15.80
C GLN A 15 7.70 -3.68 -16.62
N GLU A 16 7.06 -4.79 -17.01
CA GLU A 16 5.74 -4.78 -17.64
C GLU A 16 4.68 -4.18 -16.68
N ALA A 17 4.62 -4.67 -15.44
CA ALA A 17 3.70 -4.16 -14.43
C ALA A 17 3.89 -2.65 -14.15
N LEU A 18 5.14 -2.19 -14.06
CA LEU A 18 5.48 -0.78 -13.86
C LEU A 18 5.08 0.07 -15.07
N ALA A 19 5.26 -0.42 -16.29
CA ALA A 19 4.83 0.26 -17.49
C ALA A 19 3.30 0.42 -17.52
N GLU A 20 2.57 -0.64 -17.16
CA GLU A 20 1.11 -0.61 -17.07
C GLU A 20 0.60 0.31 -15.96
N LEU A 21 1.22 0.29 -14.78
CA LEU A 21 0.87 1.18 -13.66
C LEU A 21 1.12 2.65 -14.01
N ARG A 22 2.23 2.96 -14.69
CA ARG A 22 2.55 4.33 -15.14
C ARG A 22 1.59 4.86 -16.21
N ALA A 23 0.95 3.98 -16.98
CA ALA A 23 -0.08 4.38 -17.93
C ALA A 23 -1.42 4.71 -17.24
N GLY A 24 -1.53 4.45 -15.93
CA GLY A 24 -2.69 4.77 -15.11
C GLY A 24 -2.82 6.27 -14.79
N THR A 25 -3.85 6.60 -14.00
CA THR A 25 -4.23 7.98 -13.68
C THR A 25 -3.60 8.56 -12.41
N VAL A 26 -2.95 7.74 -11.58
CA VAL A 26 -2.29 8.21 -10.34
C VAL A 26 -0.81 8.36 -10.62
N ASP A 27 -0.24 9.49 -10.24
CA ASP A 27 1.19 9.75 -10.36
C ASP A 27 1.97 8.93 -9.33
N LEU A 28 2.94 8.13 -9.79
CA LEU A 28 3.66 7.17 -8.96
C LEU A 28 5.13 7.53 -8.88
N GLU A 29 5.64 7.69 -7.66
CA GLU A 29 7.06 7.87 -7.40
C GLU A 29 7.78 6.52 -7.45
N LEU A 30 8.60 6.27 -8.47
CA LEU A 30 9.48 5.11 -8.44
C LEU A 30 10.75 5.43 -7.66
N GLY A 31 11.06 4.60 -6.67
CA GLY A 31 12.26 4.74 -5.86
C GLY A 31 12.92 3.40 -5.57
N ASP A 32 14.20 3.47 -5.20
CA ASP A 32 14.95 2.31 -4.70
C ASP A 32 14.69 2.05 -3.20
N ALA A 33 13.92 2.92 -2.55
CA ALA A 33 13.59 2.85 -1.13
C ALA A 33 12.13 3.25 -0.87
N VAL A 34 11.63 2.84 0.29
CA VAL A 34 10.29 3.18 0.78
C VAL A 34 10.12 4.70 0.83
N GLY A 35 9.09 5.20 0.14
CA GLY A 35 8.76 6.62 0.13
C GLY A 35 8.09 7.10 1.42
N THR A 36 7.88 8.41 1.52
CA THR A 36 7.21 9.06 2.67
C THR A 36 5.70 9.22 2.47
N GLY A 37 5.18 8.79 1.32
CA GLY A 37 3.77 8.89 0.98
C GLY A 37 2.87 7.93 1.77
N PRO A 38 1.57 8.25 1.88
CA PRO A 38 0.60 7.49 2.69
C PRO A 38 0.37 6.05 2.21
N ALA A 39 0.69 5.76 0.95
CA ALA A 39 0.46 4.48 0.31
C ALA A 39 1.64 4.13 -0.61
N GLY A 40 1.94 2.84 -0.72
CA GLY A 40 2.94 2.36 -1.66
C GLY A 40 2.72 0.93 -2.14
N ILE A 41 3.40 0.61 -3.24
CA ILE A 41 3.47 -0.74 -3.81
C ILE A 41 4.90 -1.26 -3.68
N ILE A 42 5.05 -2.49 -3.20
CA ILE A 42 6.31 -3.21 -3.24
C ILE A 42 6.15 -4.43 -4.15
N PHE A 43 6.99 -4.53 -5.18
CA PHE A 43 7.14 -5.76 -5.94
C PHE A 43 8.15 -6.67 -5.26
N ALA A 44 7.77 -7.91 -4.96
CA ALA A 44 8.65 -8.89 -4.32
C ALA A 44 8.44 -10.30 -4.89
N ALA A 45 9.54 -10.99 -5.21
CA ALA A 45 9.47 -12.34 -5.78
C ALA A 45 9.15 -13.42 -4.73
N SER A 46 9.54 -13.17 -3.47
CA SER A 46 9.34 -14.06 -2.32
C SER A 46 9.39 -13.29 -1.01
N ASP A 47 9.02 -13.94 0.09
CA ASP A 47 9.29 -13.44 1.44
C ASP A 47 10.81 -13.41 1.68
N SER A 48 11.36 -12.22 1.89
CA SER A 48 12.80 -11.96 2.00
C SER A 48 13.09 -10.99 3.15
N PRO A 49 14.33 -10.97 3.68
CA PRO A 49 14.74 -9.98 4.67
C PRO A 49 14.54 -8.53 4.19
N ASP A 50 14.81 -8.26 2.91
CA ASP A 50 14.65 -6.93 2.32
C ASP A 50 13.18 -6.50 2.26
N LEU A 51 12.27 -7.43 1.92
CA LEU A 51 10.83 -7.17 1.99
C LEU A 51 10.39 -6.83 3.41
N ARG A 52 10.85 -7.60 4.42
CA ARG A 52 10.53 -7.35 5.83
C ARG A 52 11.07 -6.01 6.32
N ALA A 53 12.29 -5.65 5.90
CA ALA A 53 12.89 -4.36 6.21
C ALA A 53 12.10 -3.20 5.58
N ALA A 54 11.68 -3.34 4.32
CA ALA A 54 10.87 -2.35 3.64
C ALA A 54 9.48 -2.19 4.29
N LEU A 55 8.81 -3.30 4.65
CA LEU A 55 7.53 -3.25 5.36
C LEU A 55 7.66 -2.63 6.76
N ALA A 56 8.73 -2.94 7.48
CA ALA A 56 9.01 -2.29 8.77
C ALA A 56 9.21 -0.78 8.60
N ALA A 57 10.00 -0.35 7.61
CA ALA A 57 10.23 1.06 7.32
C ALA A 57 8.92 1.79 6.95
N ALA A 58 8.06 1.17 6.13
CA ALA A 58 6.75 1.69 5.79
C ALA A 58 5.82 1.79 7.01
N GLY A 59 5.88 0.79 7.91
CA GLY A 59 5.15 0.82 9.18
C GLY A 59 5.57 1.99 10.07
N TYR A 60 6.87 2.31 10.13
CA TYR A 60 7.38 3.47 10.87
C TYR A 60 6.90 4.82 10.31
N SER A 61 6.76 4.94 8.98
CA SER A 61 6.23 6.15 8.35
C SER A 61 4.69 6.21 8.34
N GLY A 62 4.01 5.15 8.81
CA GLY A 62 2.55 5.04 8.79
C GLY A 62 1.97 4.77 7.40
N SER A 63 2.80 4.38 6.45
CA SER A 63 2.42 4.09 5.07
C SER A 63 1.67 2.75 4.99
N ARG A 64 0.61 2.68 4.19
CA ARG A 64 -0.03 1.41 3.83
C ARG A 64 0.67 0.83 2.61
N VAL A 65 0.95 -0.47 2.64
CA VAL A 65 1.68 -1.13 1.56
C VAL A 65 0.90 -2.28 0.96
N MET A 66 0.75 -2.27 -0.36
CA MET A 66 0.35 -3.43 -1.15
C MET A 66 1.62 -4.12 -1.65
N VAL A 67 1.75 -5.42 -1.35
CA VAL A 67 2.82 -6.23 -1.90
C VAL A 67 2.29 -7.02 -3.09
N ILE A 68 2.99 -6.91 -4.22
CA ILE A 68 2.66 -7.63 -5.45
C ILE A 68 3.74 -8.66 -5.73
N GLY A 69 3.35 -9.92 -5.83
CA GLY A 69 4.23 -11.04 -6.16
C GLY A 69 3.98 -11.64 -7.53
N PRO A 70 4.82 -12.59 -7.96
CA PRO A 70 4.63 -13.33 -9.21
C PRO A 70 3.41 -14.26 -9.18
N ARG A 71 2.91 -14.65 -10.36
CA ARG A 71 1.77 -15.58 -10.53
C ARG A 71 2.05 -17.00 -10.04
N ASP A 72 3.32 -17.36 -9.87
CA ASP A 72 3.75 -18.71 -9.54
C ASP A 72 3.56 -19.09 -8.05
N GLY A 73 3.04 -18.16 -7.24
CA GLY A 73 2.74 -18.39 -5.83
C GLY A 73 3.97 -18.47 -4.92
N ARG A 74 5.15 -18.07 -5.39
CA ARG A 74 6.37 -18.01 -4.55
C ARG A 74 6.25 -17.03 -3.40
N LEU A 75 5.48 -15.96 -3.58
CA LEU A 75 5.16 -15.01 -2.51
C LEU A 75 3.95 -15.54 -1.72
N LYS A 76 4.21 -16.06 -0.51
CA LYS A 76 3.16 -16.52 0.41
C LYS A 76 2.48 -15.33 1.07
N PRO A 77 1.14 -15.20 1.01
CA PRO A 77 0.45 -14.02 1.56
C PRO A 77 0.57 -13.86 3.08
N TRP A 78 0.41 -14.94 3.84
CA TRP A 78 0.34 -14.82 5.32
C TRP A 78 1.60 -14.23 5.97
N PRO A 79 2.82 -14.69 5.66
CA PRO A 79 4.03 -14.09 6.23
C PRO A 79 4.21 -12.62 5.86
N VAL A 80 3.73 -12.20 4.68
CA VAL A 80 3.84 -10.83 4.18
C VAL A 80 2.86 -9.91 4.91
N LEU A 81 1.63 -10.39 5.13
CA LEU A 81 0.62 -9.67 5.92
C LEU A 81 1.05 -9.55 7.38
N GLU A 82 1.59 -10.62 7.99
CA GLU A 82 2.16 -10.59 9.34
C GLU A 82 3.32 -9.59 9.47
N ALA A 83 4.09 -9.38 8.40
CA ALA A 83 5.18 -8.42 8.37
C ALA A 83 4.72 -6.95 8.23
N GLY A 84 3.41 -6.69 8.13
CA GLY A 84 2.84 -5.34 8.11
C GLY A 84 2.35 -4.87 6.74
N ALA A 85 2.29 -5.75 5.73
CA ALA A 85 1.60 -5.41 4.49
C ALA A 85 0.10 -5.26 4.74
N ALA A 86 -0.50 -4.26 4.09
CA ALA A 86 -1.95 -4.06 4.11
C ALA A 86 -2.66 -5.00 3.12
N GLU A 87 -2.00 -5.34 2.01
CA GLU A 87 -2.49 -6.29 1.01
C GLU A 87 -1.32 -7.11 0.45
N CYS A 88 -1.58 -8.36 0.06
CA CYS A 88 -0.63 -9.19 -0.67
C CYS A 88 -1.34 -9.91 -1.82
N VAL A 89 -0.96 -9.60 -3.06
CA VAL A 89 -1.62 -10.13 -4.26
C VAL A 89 -0.60 -10.65 -5.28
N ALA A 90 -0.99 -11.62 -6.10
CA ALA A 90 -0.20 -12.03 -7.25
C ALA A 90 -0.48 -11.13 -8.46
N TRP A 91 0.53 -10.77 -9.26
CA TRP A 91 0.37 -9.95 -10.45
C TRP A 91 -0.34 -10.71 -11.57
N LEU A 92 -1.58 -10.37 -11.83
CA LEU A 92 -2.48 -10.92 -12.84
C LEU A 92 -2.91 -9.88 -13.89
N GLY A 93 -2.19 -8.75 -13.99
CA GLY A 93 -2.55 -7.63 -14.89
C GLY A 93 -3.69 -6.75 -14.37
N GLN A 94 -3.97 -6.80 -13.07
CA GLN A 94 -5.08 -6.09 -12.42
C GLN A 94 -4.73 -4.63 -12.07
N VAL A 95 -4.26 -3.86 -13.05
CA VAL A 95 -3.89 -2.44 -12.90
C VAL A 95 -5.01 -1.65 -12.22
N ALA A 96 -6.25 -1.76 -12.72
CA ALA A 96 -7.39 -1.03 -12.18
C ALA A 96 -7.62 -1.30 -10.67
N ALA A 97 -7.37 -2.52 -10.20
CA ALA A 97 -7.51 -2.86 -8.79
C ALA A 97 -6.39 -2.24 -7.94
N ALA A 98 -5.15 -2.27 -8.41
CA ALA A 98 -4.02 -1.63 -7.73
C ALA A 98 -4.22 -0.11 -7.65
N MET A 99 -4.64 0.53 -8.74
CA MET A 99 -4.91 1.97 -8.79
C MET A 99 -6.08 2.37 -7.88
N ALA A 100 -7.18 1.59 -7.89
CA ALA A 100 -8.31 1.84 -7.00
C ALA A 100 -7.92 1.69 -5.51
N TRP A 101 -7.02 0.76 -5.20
CA TRP A 101 -6.51 0.60 -3.84
C TRP A 101 -5.64 1.78 -3.40
N LEU A 102 -4.73 2.25 -4.27
CA LEU A 102 -3.91 3.44 -4.00
C LEU A 102 -4.78 4.68 -3.78
N GLN A 103 -5.72 4.94 -4.69
CA GLN A 103 -6.65 6.04 -4.58
C GLN A 103 -7.45 5.99 -3.26
N ARG A 104 -7.94 4.80 -2.90
CA ARG A 104 -8.64 4.60 -1.62
C ARG A 104 -7.75 4.92 -0.42
N ALA A 105 -6.51 4.47 -0.43
CA ALA A 105 -5.59 4.71 0.67
C ALA A 105 -5.30 6.21 0.83
N GLU A 106 -5.09 6.93 -0.26
CA GLU A 106 -4.91 8.39 -0.24
C GLU A 106 -6.16 9.13 0.25
N GLU A 107 -7.35 8.75 -0.23
CA GLU A 107 -8.61 9.36 0.23
C GLU A 107 -8.80 9.21 1.74
N VAL A 108 -8.48 8.03 2.29
CA VAL A 108 -8.61 7.78 3.71
C VAL A 108 -7.64 8.65 4.51
N GLU A 109 -6.37 8.74 4.11
CA GLU A 109 -5.40 9.60 4.79
C GLU A 109 -5.76 11.09 4.66
N SER A 110 -6.29 11.52 3.51
CA SER A 110 -6.78 12.89 3.33
C SER A 110 -7.91 13.24 4.31
N VAL A 111 -8.80 12.29 4.62
CA VAL A 111 -9.85 12.48 5.64
C VAL A 111 -9.22 12.56 7.04
N LEU A 112 -8.25 11.71 7.36
CA LEU A 112 -7.57 11.72 8.67
C LEU A 112 -6.76 12.99 8.91
N ASP A 113 -6.23 13.60 7.85
CA ASP A 113 -5.44 14.83 7.90
C ASP A 113 -6.30 16.11 7.80
N SER A 114 -7.62 15.97 7.63
CA SER A 114 -8.56 17.09 7.61
C SER A 114 -8.55 17.87 8.94
N VAL A 115 -8.80 19.18 8.87
CA VAL A 115 -8.82 20.05 10.04
C VAL A 115 -9.88 19.59 11.03
N GLU A 116 -11.03 19.16 10.53
CA GLU A 116 -12.17 18.68 11.32
C GLU A 116 -11.81 17.47 12.17
N VAL A 117 -11.00 16.53 11.65
CA VAL A 117 -10.53 15.38 12.42
C VAL A 117 -9.40 15.82 13.37
N ARG A 118 -8.44 16.61 12.89
CA ARG A 118 -7.29 17.05 13.70
C ARG A 118 -7.68 17.91 14.90
N ASP A 119 -8.72 18.73 14.79
CA ASP A 119 -9.20 19.58 15.88
C ASP A 119 -9.88 18.77 16.99
N GLN A 120 -10.37 17.57 16.69
CA GLN A 120 -11.04 16.68 17.65
C GLN A 120 -10.08 15.74 18.38
N PHE A 121 -8.86 15.55 17.86
CA PHE A 121 -7.89 14.61 18.42
C PHE A 121 -6.53 15.29 18.66
N SER A 122 -6.25 15.64 19.93
CA SER A 122 -4.93 16.12 20.34
C SER A 122 -3.97 14.94 20.53
N GLY A 123 -3.16 14.63 19.50
CA GLY A 123 -2.02 13.70 19.62
C GLY A 123 -1.74 12.87 18.37
N GLN A 124 -0.50 12.42 18.21
CA GLN A 124 -0.05 11.56 17.10
C GLN A 124 0.00 10.07 17.49
N SER A 125 -0.97 9.58 18.26
CA SER A 125 -0.99 8.17 18.68
C SER A 125 -1.19 7.25 17.47
N PRO A 126 -0.23 6.35 17.14
CA PRO A 126 -0.37 5.45 15.99
C PRO A 126 -1.57 4.52 16.11
N ALA A 127 -1.86 4.05 17.33
CA ALA A 127 -2.99 3.17 17.60
C ALA A 127 -4.34 3.89 17.39
N LEU A 128 -4.44 5.16 17.79
CA LEU A 128 -5.64 5.95 17.56
C LEU A 128 -5.84 6.23 16.06
N ARG A 129 -4.77 6.58 15.34
CA ARG A 129 -4.83 6.82 13.90
C ARG A 129 -5.23 5.55 13.15
N ALA A 130 -4.76 4.38 13.58
CA ALA A 130 -5.21 3.09 13.05
C ALA A 130 -6.71 2.85 13.27
N ALA A 131 -7.21 3.07 14.49
CA ALA A 131 -8.63 2.90 14.78
C ALA A 131 -9.54 3.89 13.99
N LEU A 132 -9.12 5.16 13.88
CA LEU A 132 -9.84 6.16 13.08
C LEU A 132 -9.87 5.80 11.61
N ARG A 133 -8.76 5.27 11.09
CA ARG A 133 -8.68 4.77 9.73
C ARG A 133 -9.71 3.68 9.46
N ASP A 134 -9.77 2.67 10.34
CA ASP A 134 -10.72 1.57 10.19
C ASP A 134 -12.17 2.07 10.22
N LEU A 135 -12.46 3.07 11.06
CA LEU A 135 -13.76 3.75 11.11
C LEU A 135 -14.07 4.48 9.78
N VAL A 136 -13.13 5.25 9.23
CA VAL A 136 -13.30 5.95 7.95
C VAL A 136 -13.54 4.95 6.82
N VAL A 137 -12.77 3.86 6.80
CA VAL A 137 -12.93 2.79 5.80
C VAL A 137 -14.32 2.18 5.90
N ALA A 138 -14.76 1.82 7.10
CA ALA A 138 -16.09 1.26 7.34
C ALA A 138 -17.20 2.25 6.95
N ALA A 139 -17.08 3.53 7.31
CA ALA A 139 -18.10 4.54 7.02
C ALA A 139 -18.21 4.88 5.53
N ARG A 140 -17.09 4.95 4.81
CA ARG A 140 -17.03 5.40 3.41
C ARG A 140 -17.22 4.26 2.41
N PHE A 141 -16.73 3.07 2.74
CA PHE A 141 -16.71 1.91 1.84
C PHE A 141 -17.54 0.73 2.34
N GLY A 142 -17.97 0.71 3.61
CA GLY A 142 -18.89 -0.29 4.15
C GLY A 142 -20.35 0.06 3.83
N ARG A 143 -20.78 -0.12 2.59
CA ARG A 143 -22.22 -0.24 2.33
C ARG A 143 -22.67 -1.64 2.75
N ALA A 144 -23.69 -1.72 3.60
CA ALA A 144 -24.46 -2.95 3.79
C ALA A 144 -25.06 -3.38 2.43
N PRO A 145 -25.17 -4.70 2.14
CA PRO A 145 -25.85 -5.15 0.93
C PRO A 145 -27.28 -4.60 0.94
N SER A 146 -27.63 -3.87 -0.12
CA SER A 146 -29.00 -3.44 -0.45
C SER A 146 -29.62 -4.41 -1.44
#